data_AF-A0A0B1SJZ0-F1
#
_entry.id   AF-A0A0B1SJZ0-F1
#
_cell.length_a   1.000
_cell.length_b   1.000
_cell.length_c   1.000
_cell.angle_alpha   90.00
_cell.angle_beta   90.00
_cell.angle_gamma   90.00
#
_symmetry.space_group_name_H-M   'P 1'
#
loop_
_entity.id
_entity.type
_entity.pdbx_description
1 polymer ?
#
loop_
_entity_poly.entity_id
_entity_poly.type
_entity_poly.pdbx_seq_one_letter_code
_entity_poly.pdbx_strand_id
1 'polypeptide(L)'
;MLQPTSLHQPMSYLRCVCLRFKLGRFSSQIRRFSSVGSYYEELKTRGLVRNSYPSNLDTDFASELKRLPPVVYAGFDPTAKSLHIGNLLVIVNLLRSAQFGIRPIAVVGGATATIGDPSGRSSGW
;
A
#
# COMPACT_ATOMS: atom_id res chain seq x y z
N MET A 1 -54.40 -17.07 -8.14
CA MET A 1 -53.59 -16.88 -6.91
C MET A 1 -52.43 -17.85 -7.01
N LEU A 2 -51.18 -17.32 -6.96
CA LEU A 2 -49.86 -17.97 -7.03
C LEU A 2 -49.35 -18.43 -8.43
N GLN A 3 -48.45 -17.62 -9.00
CA GLN A 3 -47.34 -18.06 -9.84
C GLN A 3 -46.03 -17.98 -9.02
N PRO A 4 -45.04 -18.86 -9.24
CA PRO A 4 -43.74 -18.80 -8.58
C PRO A 4 -42.78 -17.89 -9.38
N THR A 5 -42.23 -16.87 -8.74
CA THR A 5 -41.16 -16.04 -9.32
C THR A 5 -39.80 -16.64 -8.99
N SER A 6 -39.21 -17.30 -9.99
CA SER A 6 -37.77 -17.53 -10.05
C SER A 6 -37.05 -16.22 -10.32
N LEU A 7 -36.14 -15.79 -9.44
CA LEU A 7 -34.95 -15.02 -9.82
C LEU A 7 -33.95 -14.97 -8.67
N HIS A 8 -33.13 -16.02 -8.66
CA HIS A 8 -31.84 -16.06 -8.01
C HIS A 8 -30.91 -15.03 -8.71
N GLN A 9 -30.52 -13.96 -8.02
CA GLN A 9 -29.45 -13.06 -8.46
C GLN A 9 -28.53 -12.84 -7.25
N PRO A 10 -27.34 -13.47 -7.19
CA PRO A 10 -26.36 -13.13 -6.17
C PRO A 10 -25.76 -11.76 -6.52
N MET A 11 -25.98 -10.79 -5.63
CA MET A 11 -25.35 -9.48 -5.67
C MET A 11 -23.83 -9.65 -5.75
N SER A 12 -23.30 -9.24 -6.89
CA SER A 12 -21.90 -9.25 -7.30
C SER A 12 -21.00 -8.69 -6.21
N TYR A 13 -20.16 -9.57 -5.65
CA TYR A 13 -19.00 -9.19 -4.85
C TYR A 13 -18.17 -8.15 -5.59
N LEU A 14 -17.79 -7.09 -4.87
CA LEU A 14 -16.85 -6.06 -5.32
C LEU A 14 -15.64 -6.71 -6.00
N ARG A 15 -15.56 -6.51 -7.32
CA ARG A 15 -14.36 -6.81 -8.10
C ARG A 15 -13.28 -5.84 -7.65
N CYS A 16 -12.41 -6.30 -6.74
CA CYS A 16 -11.17 -5.59 -6.42
C CYS A 16 -10.36 -5.48 -7.71
N VAL A 17 -10.35 -4.29 -8.32
CA VAL A 17 -9.49 -4.00 -9.47
C VAL A 17 -8.07 -3.86 -8.93
N CYS A 18 -7.41 -5.01 -8.77
CA CYS A 18 -5.98 -5.04 -8.54
C CYS A 18 -5.32 -4.66 -9.88
N LEU A 19 -5.01 -3.38 -10.04
CA LEU A 19 -4.19 -2.89 -11.15
C LEU A 19 -2.81 -3.56 -11.05
N ARG A 20 -2.66 -4.73 -11.69
CA ARG A 20 -1.35 -5.31 -11.97
C ARG A 20 -0.65 -4.40 -12.97
N PHE A 21 0.11 -3.45 -12.46
CA PHE A 21 1.02 -2.65 -13.27
C PHE A 21 2.07 -3.58 -13.89
N LYS A 22 1.89 -3.93 -15.17
CA LYS A 22 2.90 -4.61 -15.98
C LYS A 22 3.92 -3.55 -16.40
N LEU A 23 4.88 -3.27 -15.52
CA LEU A 23 6.07 -2.50 -15.88
C LEU A 23 6.78 -3.22 -17.03
N GLY A 24 6.87 -2.56 -18.19
CA GLY A 24 7.52 -3.10 -19.39
C GLY A 24 8.97 -3.52 -19.12
N ARG A 25 9.34 -4.69 -19.65
CA ARG A 25 10.69 -5.31 -19.68
C ARG A 25 11.65 -4.75 -18.63
N PHE A 26 11.40 -5.08 -17.37
CA PHE A 26 12.43 -5.03 -16.35
C PHE A 26 13.47 -6.10 -16.72
N SER A 27 14.64 -5.64 -17.19
CA SER A 27 15.80 -6.49 -17.47
C SER A 27 15.92 -7.56 -16.39
N SER A 28 16.06 -8.80 -16.83
CA SER A 28 16.24 -10.04 -16.07
C SER A 28 17.58 -10.06 -15.31
N GLN A 29 17.98 -8.95 -14.72
CA GLN A 29 18.98 -8.91 -13.66
C GLN A 29 18.25 -9.41 -12.41
N ILE A 30 18.43 -10.69 -12.12
CA ILE A 30 17.97 -11.36 -10.89
C ILE A 30 18.28 -10.43 -9.70
N ARG A 31 17.27 -9.68 -9.25
CA ARG A 31 17.42 -8.86 -8.05
C ARG A 31 17.41 -9.87 -6.91
N ARG A 32 18.50 -9.91 -6.12
CA ARG A 32 18.51 -10.67 -4.86
C ARG A 32 17.23 -10.30 -4.11
N PHE A 33 16.36 -11.29 -3.87
CA PHE A 33 15.20 -11.09 -3.00
C PHE A 33 15.74 -10.58 -1.67
N SER A 34 15.42 -9.32 -1.38
CA SER A 34 15.88 -8.63 -0.20
C SER A 34 14.75 -8.70 0.83
N SER A 35 15.09 -8.93 2.10
CA SER A 35 14.09 -9.01 3.17
C SER A 35 13.47 -7.64 3.45
N VAL A 36 12.27 -7.62 4.06
CA VAL A 36 11.65 -6.36 4.50
C VAL A 36 12.57 -5.58 5.44
N GLY A 37 13.31 -6.28 6.31
CA GLY A 37 14.35 -5.67 7.16
C GLY A 37 15.42 -4.91 6.37
N SER A 38 15.96 -5.48 5.28
CA SER A 38 16.97 -4.78 4.47
C SER A 38 16.43 -3.54 3.74
N TYR A 39 15.15 -3.57 3.33
CA TYR A 39 14.49 -2.42 2.76
C TYR A 39 14.24 -1.33 3.81
N TYR A 40 13.84 -1.72 5.03
CA TYR A 40 13.67 -0.80 6.15
C TYR A 40 14.98 -0.08 6.53
N GLU A 41 16.10 -0.80 6.57
CA GLU A 41 17.43 -0.18 6.80
C GLU A 41 17.81 0.81 5.70
N GLU A 42 17.42 0.55 4.45
CA GLU A 42 17.65 1.48 3.35
C GLU A 42 16.82 2.76 3.49
N LEU A 43 15.55 2.64 3.90
CA LEU A 43 14.70 3.80 4.20
C LEU A 43 15.29 4.64 5.33
N LYS A 44 15.78 4.01 6.40
CA LYS A 44 16.45 4.72 7.50
C LYS A 44 17.69 5.47 7.05
N THR A 45 18.57 4.78 6.31
CA THR A 45 19.82 5.37 5.80
C THR A 45 19.56 6.62 4.95
N ARG A 46 18.41 6.67 4.27
CA ARG A 46 17.96 7.82 3.47
C ARG A 46 17.19 8.89 4.25
N GLY A 47 16.94 8.69 5.54
CA GLY A 47 16.11 9.58 6.35
C GLY A 47 14.62 9.58 5.95
N LEU A 48 14.12 8.47 5.40
CA LEU A 48 12.74 8.33 4.91
C LEU A 48 11.78 7.75 5.96
N VAL A 49 12.30 7.37 7.14
CA VAL A 49 11.49 6.90 8.28
C VAL A 49 11.33 8.05 9.26
N ARG A 50 10.10 8.55 9.41
CA ARG A 50 9.76 9.57 10.41
C ARG A 50 9.29 8.95 11.72
N ASN A 51 8.39 7.97 11.62
CA ASN A 51 7.80 7.25 12.73
C ASN A 51 7.56 5.79 12.29
N SER A 52 7.55 4.88 13.25
CA SER A 52 7.13 3.48 13.06
C SER A 52 6.17 3.07 14.16
N TYR A 53 5.34 2.09 13.87
CA TYR A 53 4.58 1.36 14.88
C TYR A 53 4.90 -0.14 14.73
N PRO A 54 5.40 -0.80 15.79
CA PRO A 54 5.81 -0.23 17.09
C PRO A 54 7.01 0.74 16.99
N SER A 55 7.23 1.58 18.00
CA SER A 55 8.27 2.63 17.99
C SER A 55 9.70 2.07 18.00
N ASN A 56 9.87 0.89 18.57
CA ASN A 56 11.10 0.09 18.74
C ASN A 56 11.22 -1.00 17.65
N LEU A 57 10.73 -0.72 16.44
CA LEU A 57 10.67 -1.69 15.34
C LEU A 57 12.04 -2.27 14.96
N ASP A 58 13.09 -1.50 15.18
CA ASP A 58 14.47 -1.80 14.80
C ASP A 58 15.29 -2.52 15.87
N THR A 59 14.92 -2.39 17.14
CA THR A 59 15.58 -3.11 18.23
C THR A 59 14.87 -4.43 18.46
N ASP A 60 13.61 -4.36 18.86
CA ASP A 60 12.91 -5.49 19.48
C ASP A 60 12.26 -6.39 18.41
N PHE A 61 12.02 -5.84 17.22
CA PHE A 61 11.35 -6.52 16.11
C PHE A 61 12.27 -6.75 14.89
N ALA A 62 13.58 -6.60 15.06
CA ALA A 62 14.55 -6.80 13.98
C ALA A 62 14.51 -8.22 13.39
N SER A 63 14.19 -9.22 14.23
CA SER A 63 14.12 -10.62 13.82
C SER A 63 12.83 -10.90 13.04
N GLU A 64 11.73 -10.27 13.45
CA GLU A 64 10.40 -10.34 12.88
C GLU A 64 10.39 -9.68 11.50
N LEU A 65 11.03 -8.51 11.35
CA LEU A 65 11.21 -7.84 10.07
C LEU A 65 11.86 -8.72 8.99
N LYS A 66 12.73 -9.65 9.39
CA LYS A 66 13.36 -10.61 8.46
C LYS A 66 12.42 -11.75 8.06
N ARG A 67 11.41 -12.06 8.89
CA ARG A 67 10.43 -13.13 8.68
C ARG A 67 9.15 -12.65 7.98
N LEU A 68 8.90 -11.34 7.95
CA LEU A 68 7.72 -10.79 7.28
C LEU A 68 7.68 -11.16 5.79
N PRO A 69 6.48 -11.41 5.24
CA PRO A 69 6.33 -11.61 3.81
C PRO A 69 6.82 -10.35 3.06
N PRO A 70 7.47 -10.51 1.89
CA PRO A 70 8.03 -9.40 1.12
C PRO A 70 6.90 -8.64 0.41
N VAL A 71 6.08 -7.93 1.18
CA VAL A 71 4.93 -7.16 0.71
C VAL A 71 4.88 -5.83 1.45
N VAL A 72 4.70 -4.73 0.72
CA VAL A 72 4.46 -3.39 1.28
C VAL A 72 3.22 -2.82 0.62
N TYR A 73 2.40 -2.10 1.38
CA TYR A 73 1.26 -1.39 0.85
C TYR A 73 1.29 0.10 1.21
N ALA A 74 0.66 0.91 0.38
CA ALA A 74 0.34 2.29 0.72
C ALA A 74 -1.08 2.64 0.27
N GLY A 75 -1.80 3.37 1.12
CA GLY A 75 -3.13 3.89 0.83
C GLY A 75 -3.07 5.23 0.11
N PHE A 76 -3.97 5.43 -0.84
CA PHE A 76 -4.19 6.70 -1.53
C PHE A 76 -5.68 7.04 -1.47
N ASP A 77 -6.00 8.23 -0.96
CA ASP A 77 -7.37 8.70 -0.89
C ASP A 77 -7.68 9.61 -2.09
N PRO A 78 -8.63 9.25 -2.98
CA PRO A 78 -8.95 10.03 -4.19
C PRO A 78 -9.78 11.29 -3.87
N THR A 79 -9.26 12.17 -3.01
CA THR A 79 -9.88 13.46 -2.64
C THR A 79 -9.71 14.54 -3.73
N ALA A 80 -8.83 14.31 -4.70
CA ALA A 80 -8.60 15.19 -5.84
C ALA A 80 -8.70 14.43 -7.17
N LYS A 81 -8.90 15.17 -8.27
CA LYS A 81 -8.98 14.61 -9.63
C LYS A 81 -7.69 13.93 -10.10
N SER A 82 -6.56 14.22 -9.45
CA SER A 82 -5.24 13.69 -9.82
C SER A 82 -4.32 13.60 -8.60
N LEU A 83 -3.32 12.73 -8.67
CA LEU A 83 -2.21 12.72 -7.71
C LEU A 83 -1.37 13.99 -7.88
N HIS A 84 -0.87 14.54 -6.77
CA HIS A 84 0.03 15.69 -6.76
C HIS A 84 1.39 15.31 -6.16
N ILE A 85 2.32 16.27 -6.13
CA ILE A 85 3.70 16.08 -5.66
C ILE A 85 3.81 15.51 -4.24
N GLY A 86 2.80 15.74 -3.39
CA GLY A 86 2.77 15.21 -2.02
C GLY A 86 2.72 13.68 -1.98
N ASN A 87 2.15 13.05 -3.02
CA ASN A 87 2.08 11.59 -3.13
C ASN A 87 3.37 10.98 -3.69
N LEU A 88 4.26 11.81 -4.27
CA LEU A 88 5.46 11.33 -4.96
C LEU A 88 6.37 10.53 -4.03
N LEU A 89 6.54 10.99 -2.79
CA LEU A 89 7.39 10.31 -1.81
C LEU A 89 6.95 8.86 -1.57
N VAL A 90 5.64 8.66 -1.38
CA VAL A 90 5.04 7.34 -1.15
C VAL A 90 5.16 6.46 -2.41
N ILE A 91 4.87 7.01 -3.58
CA ILE A 91 4.93 6.30 -4.86
C ILE A 91 6.36 5.85 -5.17
N VAL A 92 7.35 6.73 -5.00
CA VAL A 92 8.77 6.40 -5.22
C VAL A 92 9.22 5.28 -4.28
N ASN A 93 8.77 5.27 -3.02
CA ASN A 93 9.08 4.20 -2.09
C ASN A 93 8.38 2.87 -2.45
N LEU A 94 7.14 2.89 -2.95
CA LEU A 94 6.51 1.69 -3.51
C LEU A 94 7.28 1.14 -4.73
N LEU A 95 7.73 2.00 -5.63
CA LEU A 95 8.56 1.58 -6.77
C LEU A 95 9.92 1.04 -6.32
N ARG A 96 10.48 1.62 -5.27
CA ARG A 96 11.74 1.18 -4.67
C ARG A 96 11.60 -0.16 -3.96
N SER A 97 10.49 -0.44 -3.28
CA SER A 97 10.27 -1.77 -2.69
C SER A 97 10.22 -2.85 -3.78
N ALA A 98 9.61 -2.57 -4.94
CA ALA A 98 9.69 -3.46 -6.10
C ALA A 98 11.13 -3.71 -6.57
N GLN A 99 11.99 -2.69 -6.49
CA GLN A 99 13.42 -2.79 -6.78
C GLN A 99 14.19 -3.66 -5.77
N PHE A 100 13.67 -3.88 -4.58
CA PHE A 100 14.18 -4.81 -3.57
C PHE A 100 13.60 -6.24 -3.72
N GLY A 101 12.73 -6.46 -4.72
CA GLY A 101 12.00 -7.73 -4.87
C GLY A 101 10.81 -7.86 -3.92
N ILE A 102 10.45 -6.79 -3.21
CA ILE A 102 9.27 -6.72 -2.35
C ILE A 102 8.06 -6.36 -3.21
N ARG A 103 6.93 -7.03 -3.02
CA ARG A 103 5.70 -6.77 -3.79
C ARG A 103 5.02 -5.48 -3.29
N PRO A 104 4.97 -4.40 -4.09
CA PRO A 104 4.21 -3.22 -3.73
C PRO A 104 2.71 -3.42 -3.98
N ILE A 105 1.88 -2.82 -3.14
CA ILE A 105 0.42 -2.78 -3.28
C ILE A 105 -0.04 -1.33 -3.08
N ALA A 106 -0.59 -0.71 -4.12
CA ALA A 106 -1.28 0.57 -3.99
C ALA A 106 -2.77 0.30 -3.70
N VAL A 107 -3.28 0.81 -2.58
CA VAL A 107 -4.68 0.68 -2.18
C VAL A 107 -5.36 2.02 -2.40
N VAL A 108 -6.44 2.05 -3.19
CA VAL A 108 -7.21 3.27 -3.42
C VAL A 108 -8.48 3.24 -2.58
N GLY A 109 -8.63 4.21 -1.69
CA GLY A 109 -9.71 4.28 -0.72
C GLY A 109 -10.99 4.87 -1.28
N GLY A 110 -11.80 4.08 -1.99
CA GLY A 110 -13.05 4.59 -2.58
C GLY A 110 -14.08 5.08 -1.55
N ALA A 111 -14.19 4.40 -0.40
CA ALA A 111 -15.11 4.77 0.67
C ALA A 111 -14.55 5.85 1.61
N THR A 112 -13.23 5.83 1.87
CA THR A 112 -12.57 6.84 2.71
C THR A 112 -12.62 8.21 2.06
N ALA A 113 -12.59 8.28 0.73
CA ALA A 113 -12.66 9.55 0.01
C ALA A 113 -13.98 10.29 0.22
N THR A 114 -15.06 9.54 0.45
CA THR A 114 -16.40 10.11 0.69
C THR A 114 -16.54 10.68 2.09
N ILE A 115 -15.86 10.11 3.08
CA ILE A 115 -15.92 10.52 4.48
C ILE A 115 -14.86 11.60 4.79
N GLY A 116 -13.68 11.45 4.18
CA GLY A 116 -12.47 12.21 4.48
C GLY A 116 -11.72 11.67 5.70
N ASP A 117 -10.39 11.75 5.67
CA ASP A 117 -9.56 11.44 6.83
C ASP A 117 -9.66 12.59 7.88
N PRO A 118 -10.04 12.31 9.14
CA PRO A 118 -10.13 13.33 10.19
C PRO A 118 -8.77 13.94 10.59
N SER A 119 -7.65 13.38 10.13
CA SER A 119 -6.28 13.69 10.59
C SER A 119 -5.80 15.15 10.43
N GLY A 120 -6.54 16.01 9.71
CA GLY A 120 -6.16 17.41 9.44
C GLY A 120 -7.07 18.49 10.02
N ARG A 121 -8.17 18.16 10.71
CA ARG A 121 -9.04 19.18 11.32
C ARG A 121 -8.74 19.32 12.81
N SER A 122 -7.86 20.26 13.14
CA SER A 122 -7.86 20.87 14.47
C SER A 122 -9.15 21.69 14.59
N SER A 123 -10.25 21.06 15.02
CA SER A 123 -11.36 21.79 15.60
C SER A 123 -10.83 22.47 16.85
N GLY A 124 -10.48 23.75 16.71
CA GLY A 124 -10.23 24.60 17.85
C GLY A 124 -11.47 24.60 18.73
N TRP A 125 -11.29 24.07 19.93
CA TRP A 125 -12.02 24.36 21.14
C TRP A 125 -10.98 24.58 22.23
#